data_AF-A0A0R2JEB5-F1
#
_entry.id   AF-A0A0R2JEB5-F1
#
_cell.length_a   1.000
_cell.length_b   1.000
_cell.length_c   1.000
_cell.angle_alpha   90.00
_cell.angle_beta   90.00
_cell.angle_gamma   90.00
#
_symmetry.space_group_name_H-M   'P 1'
#
loop_
_entity.id
_entity.type
_entity.pdbx_description
1 polymer ?
#
loop_
_entity_poly.entity_id
_entity_poly.type
_entity_poly.pdbx_seq_one_letter_code
_entity_poly.pdbx_strand_id
1 'polypeptide(L)'
;MASVLEVVRRIKIVAPQFDSLNDETLTTLANDAILVAQEDGFKGPMLVIAASYLAAHYASVVNSKNSNVVKQKLAVMEVTYKNDSFKSDYLNQYNNLLNTLTDHGKNKVTFI
;
A
#
# COMPACT_ATOMS: atom_id res chain seq x y z
N MET A 1 11.81 -13.44 1.08
CA MET A 1 10.83 -12.61 1.83
C MET A 1 10.92 -11.19 1.31
N ALA A 2 9.81 -10.48 1.15
CA ALA A 2 9.87 -9.04 0.87
C ALA A 2 10.52 -8.35 2.08
N SER A 3 11.47 -7.46 1.84
CA SER A 3 12.14 -6.72 2.90
C SER A 3 11.31 -5.48 3.25
N VAL A 4 10.97 -5.33 4.53
CA VAL A 4 10.28 -4.15 5.06
C VAL A 4 11.05 -2.88 4.72
N LEU A 5 12.39 -2.93 4.85
CA LEU A 5 13.28 -1.82 4.49
C LEU A 5 13.19 -1.46 3.00
N GLU A 6 12.99 -2.44 2.13
CA GLU A 6 12.84 -2.23 0.69
C GLU A 6 11.50 -1.54 0.38
N VAL A 7 10.42 -1.98 1.04
CA VAL A 7 9.11 -1.34 0.92
C VAL A 7 9.15 0.10 1.44
N VAL A 8 9.75 0.35 2.60
CA VAL A 8 9.93 1.71 3.17
C VAL A 8 10.71 2.61 2.23
N ARG A 9 11.85 2.14 1.69
CA ARG A 9 12.63 2.88 0.70
C ARG A 9 11.79 3.25 -0.50
N ARG A 10 10.96 2.32 -0.97
CA ARG A 10 10.12 2.56 -2.15
C ARG A 10 8.98 3.52 -1.88
N ILE A 11 8.40 3.54 -0.68
CA ILE A 11 7.39 4.54 -0.28
C ILE A 11 7.97 5.95 -0.49
N LYS A 12 9.20 6.19 -0.03
CA LYS A 12 9.90 7.47 -0.22
C LYS A 12 10.15 7.83 -1.69
N ILE A 13 10.21 6.83 -2.59
CA ILE A 13 10.33 7.04 -4.05
C ILE A 13 8.97 7.34 -4.69
N VAL A 14 7.94 6.54 -4.40
CA VAL A 14 6.62 6.67 -5.06
C VAL A 14 5.75 7.76 -4.44
N ALA A 15 6.07 8.16 -3.21
CA ALA A 15 5.37 9.17 -2.45
C ALA A 15 6.36 10.02 -1.63
N PRO A 16 7.20 10.84 -2.30
CA PRO A 16 8.23 11.64 -1.64
C PRO A 16 7.67 12.64 -0.62
N GLN A 17 6.40 13.01 -0.71
CA GLN A 17 5.71 13.84 0.28
C GLN A 17 5.59 13.20 1.66
N PHE A 18 5.85 11.89 1.79
CA PHE A 18 5.87 11.17 3.07
C PHE A 18 7.27 10.99 3.65
N ASP A 19 8.30 11.62 3.07
CA ASP A 19 9.68 11.53 3.59
C ASP A 19 9.81 12.10 5.02
N SER A 20 8.90 13.00 5.41
CA SER A 20 8.83 13.56 6.77
C SER A 20 8.12 12.67 7.79
N LEU A 21 7.49 11.56 7.38
CA LEU A 21 6.93 10.59 8.31
C LEU A 21 8.08 9.83 8.99
N ASN A 22 7.92 9.55 10.29
CA ASN A 22 8.95 8.81 11.02
C ASN A 22 9.10 7.39 10.46
N ASP A 23 10.33 6.88 10.51
CA ASP A 23 10.66 5.57 9.92
C ASP A 23 9.93 4.42 10.63
N GLU A 24 9.57 4.57 11.91
CA GLU A 24 8.78 3.60 12.68
C GLU A 24 7.35 3.45 12.13
N THR A 25 6.68 4.56 11.80
CA THR A 25 5.37 4.57 11.17
C THR A 25 5.46 3.94 9.78
N LEU A 26 6.43 4.36 8.97
CA LEU A 26 6.61 3.78 7.63
C LEU A 26 6.91 2.28 7.69
N THR A 27 7.68 1.82 8.68
CA THR A 27 7.99 0.41 8.91
C THR A 27 6.73 -0.38 9.30
N THR A 28 5.91 0.17 10.19
CA THR A 28 4.64 -0.45 10.61
C THR A 28 3.70 -0.59 9.42
N LEU A 29 3.49 0.50 8.68
CA LEU A 29 2.61 0.50 7.50
C LEU A 29 3.14 -0.42 6.39
N ALA A 30 4.46 -0.51 6.22
CA ALA A 30 5.08 -1.44 5.28
C ALA A 30 4.86 -2.91 5.69
N ASN A 31 4.94 -3.24 6.98
CA ASN A 31 4.64 -4.58 7.46
C ASN A 31 3.18 -4.97 7.19
N ASP A 32 2.24 -4.10 7.54
CA ASP A 32 0.81 -4.34 7.31
C ASP A 32 0.53 -4.54 5.80
N ALA A 33 1.11 -3.69 4.96
CA ALA A 33 0.94 -3.78 3.52
C ALA A 33 1.58 -5.04 2.91
N ILE A 34 2.72 -5.52 3.43
CA ILE A 34 3.32 -6.78 3.00
C ILE A 34 2.41 -7.95 3.35
N LEU A 35 1.85 -7.98 4.56
CA LEU A 35 0.95 -9.05 4.99
C LEU A 35 -0.28 -9.12 4.07
N VAL A 36 -0.95 -8.00 3.84
CA VAL A 36 -2.12 -7.95 2.95
C VAL A 36 -1.75 -8.35 1.52
N ALA A 37 -0.66 -7.82 0.97
CA ALA A 37 -0.23 -8.18 -0.38
C ALA A 37 0.19 -9.65 -0.51
N GLN A 38 0.69 -10.27 0.56
CA GLN A 38 0.97 -11.71 0.59
C GLN A 38 -0.32 -12.54 0.59
N GLU A 39 -1.30 -12.15 1.39
CA GLU A 39 -2.62 -12.79 1.44
C GLU A 39 -3.34 -12.68 0.09
N ASP A 40 -3.21 -11.54 -0.59
CA ASP A 40 -3.71 -11.32 -1.95
C ASP A 40 -2.94 -12.09 -3.03
N GLY A 41 -1.87 -12.80 -2.65
CA GLY A 41 -1.15 -13.74 -3.51
C GLY A 41 0.08 -13.18 -4.22
N PHE A 42 0.47 -11.93 -3.95
CA PHE A 42 1.69 -11.37 -4.54
C PHE A 42 2.95 -12.08 -4.02
N LYS A 43 3.93 -12.28 -4.92
CA LYS A 43 5.20 -12.95 -4.62
C LYS A 43 6.39 -12.22 -5.26
N GLY A 44 7.59 -12.49 -4.75
CA GLY A 44 8.83 -11.99 -5.33
C GLY A 44 8.88 -10.46 -5.45
N PRO A 45 9.42 -9.90 -6.53
CA PRO A 45 9.49 -8.44 -6.73
C PRO A 45 8.12 -7.75 -6.80
N MET A 46 7.08 -8.45 -7.28
CA MET A 46 5.72 -7.90 -7.36
C MET A 46 5.11 -7.67 -5.99
N LEU A 47 5.46 -8.51 -5.00
CA LEU A 47 5.05 -8.29 -3.61
C LEU A 47 5.58 -6.96 -3.08
N VAL A 48 6.85 -6.64 -3.36
CA VAL A 48 7.42 -5.35 -2.94
C VAL A 48 6.72 -4.19 -3.65
N ILE A 49 6.42 -4.31 -4.95
CA ILE A 49 5.72 -3.26 -5.71
C ILE A 49 4.34 -2.99 -5.10
N ALA A 50 3.55 -4.05 -4.95
CA ALA A 50 2.19 -3.97 -4.45
C ALA A 50 2.17 -3.43 -3.01
N ALA A 51 2.98 -4.01 -2.12
CA ALA A 51 3.08 -3.55 -0.74
C ALA A 51 3.50 -2.07 -0.63
N SER A 52 4.38 -1.57 -1.51
CA SER A 52 4.76 -0.16 -1.50
C SER A 52 3.63 0.79 -1.88
N TYR A 53 2.80 0.42 -2.85
CA TYR A 53 1.61 1.21 -3.19
C TYR A 53 0.57 1.16 -2.07
N LEU A 54 0.33 -0.01 -1.48
CA LEU A 54 -0.61 -0.14 -0.37
C LEU A 54 -0.13 0.62 0.88
N ALA A 55 1.15 0.53 1.21
CA ALA A 55 1.74 1.28 2.31
C ALA A 55 1.72 2.80 2.07
N ALA A 56 1.95 3.25 0.83
CA ALA A 56 1.80 4.67 0.47
C ALA A 56 0.34 5.15 0.59
N HIS A 57 -0.64 4.28 0.30
CA HIS A 57 -2.04 4.58 0.59
C HIS A 57 -2.29 4.69 2.10
N TYR A 58 -1.78 3.77 2.92
CA TYR A 58 -1.92 3.89 4.37
C TYR A 58 -1.26 5.16 4.92
N ALA A 59 -0.06 5.49 4.43
CA ALA A 59 0.64 6.70 4.78
C ALA A 59 -0.16 7.96 4.39
N SER A 60 -0.82 7.94 3.22
CA SER A 60 -1.70 9.04 2.81
C SER A 60 -2.89 9.19 3.74
N VAL A 61 -3.53 8.09 4.16
CA VAL A 61 -4.64 8.13 5.13
C VAL A 61 -4.18 8.67 6.48
N VAL A 62 -3.03 8.24 6.98
CA VAL A 62 -2.43 8.72 8.25
C VAL A 62 -2.08 10.20 8.15
N ASN A 63 -1.44 10.62 7.06
CA ASN A 63 -0.99 12.00 6.86
C ASN A 63 -2.15 12.96 6.57
N SER A 64 -3.20 12.52 5.88
CA SER A 64 -4.40 13.32 5.59
C SER A 64 -5.34 13.50 6.79
N LYS A 65 -5.12 12.79 7.91
CA LYS A 65 -6.02 12.82 9.08
C LYS A 65 -5.39 13.36 10.37
N ASN A 66 -4.44 14.29 10.29
CA ASN A 66 -3.95 14.96 11.50
C ASN A 66 -4.10 16.48 11.52
N SER A 67 -5.34 16.94 11.64
CA SER A 67 -5.62 18.08 12.53
C SER A 67 -6.17 17.67 13.90
N ASN A 68 -6.57 16.40 14.17
CA ASN A 68 -7.22 16.03 15.43
C ASN A 68 -7.15 14.54 15.90
N VAL A 69 -6.35 13.64 15.31
CA VAL A 69 -6.43 12.18 15.62
C VAL A 69 -5.06 11.57 15.91
N VAL A 70 -4.47 11.89 17.08
CA VAL A 70 -3.21 11.25 17.55
C VAL A 70 -3.43 10.23 18.67
N LYS A 71 -4.55 10.19 19.40
CA LYS A 71 -4.60 9.47 20.69
C LYS A 71 -5.48 8.23 20.81
N GLN A 72 -6.29 7.85 19.81
CA GLN A 72 -7.36 6.87 20.11
C GLN A 72 -7.83 5.99 18.94
N LYS A 73 -6.97 5.44 18.06
CA LYS A 73 -7.48 4.45 17.07
C LYS A 73 -6.47 3.52 16.39
N LEU A 74 -5.47 3.00 17.11
CA LEU A 74 -4.72 1.82 16.61
C LEU A 74 -5.45 0.50 16.92
N ALA A 75 -6.44 0.50 17.83
CA ALA A 75 -7.16 -0.71 18.23
C ALA A 75 -8.48 -0.99 17.49
N VAL A 76 -8.95 -0.07 16.64
CA VAL A 76 -10.27 -0.18 15.97
C VAL A 76 -10.13 0.17 14.49
N MET A 77 -9.25 -0.51 13.76
CA MET A 77 -9.31 -0.54 12.28
C MET A 77 -10.45 -1.47 11.83
N GLU A 78 -11.65 -1.20 12.34
CA GLU A 78 -12.88 -1.72 11.76
C GLU A 78 -13.09 -1.00 10.42
N VAL A 79 -12.56 -1.65 9.39
CA VAL A 79 -12.86 -1.60 7.96
C VAL A 79 -14.09 -0.72 7.64
N THR A 80 -13.88 0.59 7.60
CA THR A 80 -14.83 1.53 7.01
C THR A 80 -14.21 2.06 5.71
N TYR A 81 -13.93 1.16 4.77
CA TYR A 81 -13.68 1.53 3.37
C TYR A 81 -15.02 1.85 2.70
N LYS A 82 -15.66 2.95 3.09
CA LYS A 82 -16.80 3.51 2.35
C LYS A 82 -16.67 5.02 2.24
N ASN A 83 -15.88 5.44 1.25
CA ASN A 83 -16.12 6.65 0.47
C ASN A 83 -15.25 6.57 -0.80
N ASP A 84 -15.89 6.39 -1.95
CA ASP A 84 -15.23 6.34 -3.27
C ASP A 84 -14.49 7.65 -3.65
N SER A 85 -14.64 8.74 -2.90
CA SER A 85 -13.88 9.99 -3.07
C SER A 85 -12.48 10.00 -2.43
N PHE A 86 -12.07 8.94 -1.73
CA PHE A 86 -10.74 8.82 -1.10
C PHE A 86 -9.84 7.74 -1.72
N LYS A 87 -10.15 7.25 -2.93
CA LYS A 87 -9.26 6.36 -3.65
C LYS A 87 -7.99 7.11 -4.02
N SER A 88 -7.00 7.05 -3.13
CA SER A 88 -5.64 7.52 -3.39
C SER A 88 -5.14 6.84 -4.67
N ASP A 89 -4.44 7.57 -5.53
CA ASP A 89 -3.83 7.01 -6.74
C ASP A 89 -2.98 5.77 -6.42
N TYR A 90 -2.41 5.70 -5.22
CA TYR A 90 -1.69 4.52 -4.71
C TYR A 90 -2.58 3.29 -4.55
N LEU A 91 -3.81 3.44 -4.03
CA LEU A 91 -4.76 2.32 -3.92
C LEU A 91 -5.25 1.88 -5.30
N ASN A 92 -5.42 2.81 -6.24
CA ASN A 92 -5.74 2.46 -7.63
C ASN A 92 -4.61 1.65 -8.28
N GLN A 93 -3.35 2.04 -8.08
CA GLN A 93 -2.21 1.28 -8.58
C GLN A 93 -2.11 -0.11 -7.94
N TYR A 94 -2.35 -0.22 -6.63
CA TYR A 94 -2.43 -1.52 -5.96
C TYR A 94 -3.51 -2.42 -6.58
N ASN A 95 -4.73 -1.89 -6.76
CA ASN A 95 -5.84 -2.63 -7.34
C ASN A 95 -5.57 -3.01 -8.80
N ASN A 96 -4.89 -2.16 -9.59
CA ASN A 96 -4.50 -2.51 -10.95
C ASN A 96 -3.53 -3.70 -10.98
N LEU A 97 -2.56 -3.72 -10.06
CA LEU A 97 -1.64 -4.85 -9.90
C LEU A 97 -2.38 -6.11 -9.44
N LEU A 98 -3.35 -5.96 -8.54
CA LEU A 98 -4.14 -7.08 -8.03
C LEU A 98 -5.06 -7.64 -9.11
N ASN A 99 -5.67 -6.79 -9.93
CA ASN A 99 -6.42 -7.22 -11.11
C ASN A 99 -5.52 -7.95 -12.10
N THR A 100 -4.31 -7.43 -12.37
CA THR A 100 -3.33 -8.10 -13.24
C THR A 100 -2.90 -9.48 -12.71
N LEU A 101 -2.79 -9.59 -11.38
CA LEU A 101 -2.48 -10.84 -10.69
C LEU A 101 -3.67 -11.80 -10.74
N THR A 102 -4.87 -11.38 -10.35
CA THR A 102 -6.05 -12.25 -10.32
C THR A 102 -6.55 -12.65 -11.72
N ASP A 103 -6.36 -11.79 -12.73
CA ASP A 103 -6.71 -12.10 -14.12
C ASP A 103 -5.74 -13.06 -14.81
N HIS A 104 -4.47 -13.14 -14.37
CA HIS A 104 -3.34 -14.02 -14.76
C HIS A 104 -3.25 -14.66 -16.19
N GLY A 105 -4.02 -14.27 -17.21
CA GLY A 105 -4.18 -15.12 -18.39
C GLY A 105 -5.37 -14.86 -19.32
N LYS A 106 -6.21 -13.83 -19.11
CA LYS A 106 -7.21 -13.45 -20.13
C LYS A 106 -6.70 -12.50 -21.21
N ASN A 107 -5.63 -11.75 -20.94
CA ASN A 107 -5.04 -10.79 -21.88
C ASN A 107 -3.50 -10.82 -21.82
N LYS A 108 -2.89 -11.99 -21.99
CA LYS A 108 -1.55 -11.97 -22.62
C LYS A 108 -1.78 -11.52 -24.05
N VAL A 109 -1.58 -10.23 -24.30
CA VAL A 109 -1.41 -9.66 -25.63
C VAL A 109 -0.34 -10.51 -26.31
N THR A 110 -0.76 -11.34 -27.26
CA THR A 110 0.10 -11.88 -28.31
C THR A 110 0.61 -10.67 -29.08
N PHE A 111 1.85 -10.28 -28.84
CA PHE A 111 2.60 -9.58 -29.87
C PHE A 111 2.93 -10.65 -30.92
N ILE A 112 2.12 -10.67 -31.98
CA ILE A 112 2.49 -11.23 -33.28
C ILE A 112 3.49 -10.26 -33.93
#